data_AF-A0A9E3X5H0-F1
#
_entry.id   AF-A0A9E3X5H0-F1
#
_cell.length_a   1.000
_cell.length_b   1.000
_cell.length_c   1.000
_cell.angle_alpha   90.00
_cell.angle_beta   90.00
_cell.angle_gamma   90.00
#
_symmetry.space_group_name_H-M   'P 1'
#
loop_
_entity.id
_entity.type
_entity.pdbx_description
1 polymer ?
#
loop_
_entity_poly.entity_id
_entity_poly.type
_entity_poly.pdbx_seq_one_letter_code
_entity_poly.pdbx_strand_id
1 'polypeptide(L)'
;TNGDLQRDIRQKLNATNYEQGLLVYEADLATYRDADDQQNEAATLVKLGQLYSDAGEYEEALASLQDALAIWRELADVDNLPTTLRAIANVYLAQREYADALPWLEEELALWRDLDIAEKEAEILHLVGDTQGRLGDFPAAIDALTQELAIWETLDDPIRTAEALHPLGLSYLYAEQYSDAQTTLARELAIRKELGDTSSQLETILALAESYAAQKVYDKALVQYDEALLILEQLDEPATQAQVLNDLAEAHVAAGQTPAAIESYTEALALWQTVENENAQLRTLTSLAALEQESGAIGSAIDHYNAALVFTQAQEDYNTSAKIYDELAAMSLAQQQPNDALTAYSNALTNWRAVENYARIVGDLFSQASIYQDLEQNDQAIAAYQAAVTAARAGGIRDREALALDRMASLYRQAGDNEQALTYFRQALPIYTAVGNTSRAENVTSTIERLEILVERDRLAQITENGFVEPTEGQTVSGTIAIIGAANHPAFEKWQIDLLLNQDEGQATFIALRRRPATSATRLANLDTTRYPNGTHTLRLRVVRSDFNYDEYFVNITIAN
;
A
#
# COMPACT_ATOMS: atom_id res chain seq x y z
N THR A 1 -29.73 -9.45 23.89
CA THR A 1 -29.68 -10.62 24.80
C THR A 1 -29.68 -10.12 26.25
N ASN A 2 -29.78 -10.99 27.26
CA ASN A 2 -29.77 -10.61 28.69
C ASN A 2 -28.55 -9.73 29.09
N GLY A 3 -27.46 -9.79 28.31
CA GLY A 3 -26.26 -8.97 28.45
C GLY A 3 -26.43 -7.49 28.09
N ASP A 4 -27.25 -7.14 27.10
CA ASP A 4 -27.48 -5.73 26.72
C ASP A 4 -28.27 -4.99 27.79
N LEU A 5 -29.25 -5.67 28.39
CA LEU A 5 -30.03 -5.14 29.50
C LEU A 5 -29.16 -5.01 30.77
N GLN A 6 -28.29 -5.98 31.04
CA GLN A 6 -27.35 -5.91 32.16
C GLN A 6 -26.27 -4.83 31.97
N ARG A 7 -25.81 -4.60 30.74
CA ARG A 7 -24.86 -3.53 30.40
C ARG A 7 -25.51 -2.15 30.54
N ASP A 8 -26.74 -1.98 30.05
CA ASP A 8 -27.51 -0.73 30.19
C ASP A 8 -27.89 -0.46 31.66
N ILE A 9 -28.25 -1.49 32.43
CA ILE A 9 -28.46 -1.38 33.88
C ILE A 9 -27.15 -1.03 34.60
N ARG A 10 -26.02 -1.65 34.23
CA ARG A 10 -24.71 -1.36 34.84
C ARG A 10 -24.21 0.04 34.48
N GLN A 11 -24.41 0.50 33.24
CA GLN A 11 -24.11 1.87 32.83
C GLN A 11 -24.98 2.88 33.57
N LYS A 12 -26.29 2.62 33.70
CA LYS A 12 -27.19 3.51 34.46
C LYS A 12 -26.89 3.51 35.95
N LEU A 13 -26.56 2.35 36.54
CA LEU A 13 -26.12 2.25 37.93
C LEU A 13 -24.78 2.97 38.14
N ASN A 14 -23.82 2.83 37.23
CA ASN A 14 -22.55 3.53 37.30
C ASN A 14 -22.73 5.05 37.16
N ALA A 15 -23.56 5.52 36.23
CA ALA A 15 -23.88 6.95 36.11
C ALA A 15 -24.61 7.48 37.35
N THR A 16 -25.54 6.71 37.90
CA THR A 16 -26.25 7.10 39.13
C THR A 16 -25.31 7.13 40.35
N ASN A 17 -24.39 6.17 40.44
CA ASN A 17 -23.40 6.11 41.52
C ASN A 17 -22.35 7.21 41.38
N TYR A 18 -21.98 7.57 40.14
CA TYR A 18 -21.09 8.67 39.83
C TYR A 18 -21.70 10.01 40.28
N GLU A 19 -22.92 10.32 39.85
CA GLU A 19 -23.62 11.55 40.23
C GLU A 19 -23.84 11.64 41.75
N GLN A 20 -24.21 10.54 42.40
CA GLN A 20 -24.39 10.50 43.85
C GLN A 20 -23.06 10.65 44.61
N GLY A 21 -22.01 9.97 44.15
CA GLY A 21 -20.67 10.07 44.73
C GLY A 21 -20.10 11.49 44.60
N LEU A 22 -20.26 12.10 43.42
CA LEU A 22 -19.84 13.47 43.16
C LEU A 22 -20.54 14.45 44.10
N LEU A 23 -21.87 14.38 44.20
CA LEU A 23 -22.64 15.26 45.10
C LEU A 23 -22.22 15.12 46.57
N VAL A 24 -21.96 13.90 47.04
CA VAL A 24 -21.53 13.65 48.42
C VAL A 24 -20.13 14.23 48.65
N TYR A 25 -19.17 13.92 47.77
CA TYR A 25 -17.80 14.38 47.94
C TYR A 25 -17.63 15.89 47.74
N GLU A 26 -18.39 16.53 46.85
CA GLU A 26 -18.38 17.99 46.73
C GLU A 26 -18.94 18.69 47.98
N ALA A 27 -20.00 18.13 48.58
CA ALA A 27 -20.58 18.65 49.83
C ALA A 27 -19.64 18.45 51.03
N ASP A 28 -19.00 17.28 51.11
CA ASP A 28 -17.98 16.98 52.12
C ASP A 28 -16.78 17.92 51.95
N LEU A 29 -16.29 18.10 50.72
CA LEU A 29 -15.17 18.99 50.40
C LEU A 29 -15.45 20.43 50.83
N ALA A 30 -16.65 20.96 50.56
CA ALA A 30 -17.04 22.28 51.02
C ALA A 30 -17.06 22.38 52.56
N THR A 31 -17.56 21.33 53.23
CA THR A 31 -17.61 21.27 54.70
C THR A 31 -16.21 21.27 55.31
N TYR A 32 -15.28 20.48 54.77
CA TYR A 32 -13.91 20.41 55.27
C TYR A 32 -13.12 21.70 55.02
N ARG A 33 -13.33 22.35 53.86
CA ARG A 33 -12.77 23.69 53.56
C ARG A 33 -13.26 24.76 54.54
N ASP A 34 -14.56 24.79 54.82
CA ASP A 34 -15.13 25.75 55.79
C ASP A 34 -14.62 25.51 57.23
N ALA A 35 -14.26 24.26 57.54
CA ALA A 35 -13.72 23.86 58.83
C ALA A 35 -12.18 23.98 58.94
N ASP A 36 -11.48 24.34 57.84
CA ASP A 36 -10.01 24.32 57.74
C ASP A 36 -9.41 22.93 58.08
N ASP A 37 -10.15 21.86 57.74
CA ASP A 37 -9.74 20.48 57.95
C ASP A 37 -8.99 19.95 56.73
N GLN A 38 -7.72 20.35 56.62
CA GLN A 38 -6.87 20.03 55.49
C GLN A 38 -6.72 18.51 55.24
N GLN A 39 -6.71 17.69 56.30
CA GLN A 39 -6.56 16.24 56.17
C GLN A 39 -7.78 15.60 55.48
N ASN A 40 -8.99 15.96 55.93
CA ASN A 40 -10.20 15.43 55.31
C ASN A 40 -10.50 16.08 53.96
N GLU A 41 -10.08 17.33 53.73
CA GLU A 41 -10.10 17.98 52.42
C GLU A 41 -9.28 17.18 51.41
N ALA A 42 -8.01 16.92 51.71
CA ALA A 42 -7.11 16.19 50.81
C ALA A 42 -7.61 14.76 50.55
N ALA A 43 -8.06 14.05 51.60
CA ALA A 43 -8.63 12.70 51.44
C ALA A 43 -9.90 12.69 50.57
N THR A 44 -10.72 13.73 50.65
CA THR A 44 -11.91 13.89 49.80
C THR A 44 -11.54 14.19 48.36
N LEU A 45 -10.52 15.04 48.14
CA LEU A 45 -9.98 15.35 46.81
C LEU A 45 -9.39 14.10 46.12
N VAL A 46 -8.71 13.20 46.85
CA VAL A 46 -8.26 11.91 46.28
C VAL A 46 -9.43 11.07 45.80
N LYS A 47 -10.50 11.00 46.59
CA LYS A 47 -11.72 10.23 46.21
C LYS A 47 -12.42 10.83 45.00
N LEU A 48 -12.51 12.16 44.92
CA LEU A 48 -13.02 12.87 43.73
C LEU A 48 -12.15 12.58 42.52
N GLY A 49 -10.83 12.66 42.67
CA GLY A 49 -9.86 12.32 41.64
C GLY A 49 -10.07 10.93 41.04
N GLN A 50 -10.17 9.91 41.90
CA GLN A 50 -10.45 8.54 41.47
C GLN A 50 -11.82 8.42 40.79
N LEU A 51 -12.84 9.08 41.35
CA LEU A 51 -14.20 9.05 40.79
C LEU A 51 -14.25 9.64 39.37
N TYR A 52 -13.56 10.77 39.15
CA TYR A 52 -13.41 11.39 37.83
C TYR A 52 -12.64 10.49 36.86
N SER A 53 -11.53 9.87 37.33
CA SER A 53 -10.74 8.94 36.53
C SER A 53 -11.57 7.74 36.07
N ASP A 54 -12.38 7.16 36.96
CA ASP A 54 -13.27 6.03 36.63
C ASP A 54 -14.37 6.43 35.63
N ALA A 55 -14.76 7.70 35.59
CA ALA A 55 -15.68 8.30 34.63
C ALA A 55 -15.00 8.67 33.28
N GLY A 56 -13.67 8.67 33.20
CA GLY A 56 -12.92 9.15 32.05
C GLY A 56 -12.76 10.67 31.97
N GLU A 57 -13.09 11.39 33.06
CA GLU A 57 -12.91 12.84 33.23
C GLU A 57 -11.47 13.12 33.73
N TYR A 58 -10.49 12.88 32.86
CA TYR A 58 -9.08 12.85 33.27
C TYR A 58 -8.52 14.22 33.68
N GLU A 59 -9.00 15.32 33.09
CA GLU A 59 -8.56 16.67 33.47
C GLU A 59 -9.00 17.02 34.90
N GLU A 60 -10.27 16.76 35.23
CA GLU A 60 -10.85 16.95 36.55
C GLU A 60 -10.23 16.01 37.60
N ALA A 61 -9.91 14.77 37.19
CA ALA A 61 -9.19 13.82 38.01
C ALA A 61 -7.81 14.35 38.40
N LEU A 62 -7.01 14.78 37.42
CA LEU A 62 -5.68 15.33 37.64
C LEU A 62 -5.73 16.60 38.50
N ALA A 63 -6.67 17.51 38.25
CA ALA A 63 -6.84 18.72 39.04
C ALA A 63 -7.11 18.39 40.53
N SER A 64 -8.07 17.50 40.79
CA SER A 64 -8.42 17.10 42.16
C SER A 64 -7.26 16.41 42.87
N LEU A 65 -6.55 15.52 42.18
CA LEU A 65 -5.41 14.80 42.75
C LEU A 65 -4.20 15.70 42.99
N GLN A 66 -3.94 16.68 42.12
CA GLN A 66 -2.86 17.65 42.31
C GLN A 66 -3.14 18.59 43.47
N ASP A 67 -4.39 19.02 43.67
CA ASP A 67 -4.81 19.79 44.85
C ASP A 67 -4.61 18.96 46.13
N ALA A 68 -5.03 17.68 46.13
CA ALA A 68 -4.79 16.79 47.26
C ALA A 68 -3.30 16.60 47.55
N LEU A 69 -2.48 16.40 46.52
CA LEU A 69 -1.04 16.21 46.64
C LEU A 69 -0.37 17.45 47.25
N ALA A 70 -0.79 18.65 46.85
CA ALA A 70 -0.28 19.90 47.42
C ALA A 70 -0.53 19.96 48.94
N ILE A 71 -1.75 19.63 49.38
CA ILE A 71 -2.10 19.61 50.80
C ILE A 71 -1.30 18.53 51.54
N TRP A 72 -1.20 17.31 50.99
CA TRP A 72 -0.41 16.25 51.62
C TRP A 72 1.08 16.61 51.77
N ARG A 73 1.64 17.35 50.80
CA ARG A 73 3.01 17.88 50.90
C ARG A 73 3.14 18.94 51.99
N GLU A 74 2.17 19.84 52.14
CA GLU A 74 2.16 20.83 53.22
C GLU A 74 2.05 20.19 54.61
N LEU A 75 1.26 19.13 54.73
CA LEU A 75 1.10 18.35 55.95
C LEU A 75 2.29 17.41 56.24
N ALA A 76 3.19 17.21 55.27
CA ALA A 76 4.23 16.19 55.31
C ALA A 76 3.68 14.79 55.65
N ASP A 77 2.52 14.44 55.09
CA ASP A 77 1.83 13.18 55.34
C ASP A 77 2.44 12.05 54.50
N VAL A 78 3.39 11.34 55.09
CA VAL A 78 4.14 10.25 54.43
C VAL A 78 3.29 9.02 54.11
N ASP A 79 2.10 8.89 54.71
CA ASP A 79 1.21 7.74 54.49
C ASP A 79 0.33 7.96 53.24
N ASN A 80 -0.15 9.19 53.03
CA ASN A 80 -1.08 9.55 51.94
C ASN A 80 -0.40 10.15 50.69
N LEU A 81 0.83 10.64 50.81
CA LEU A 81 1.61 11.16 49.68
C LEU A 81 1.81 10.09 48.58
N PRO A 82 2.36 8.90 48.88
CA PRO A 82 2.56 7.83 47.88
C PRO A 82 1.28 7.43 47.15
N THR A 83 0.18 7.24 47.87
CA THR A 83 -1.08 6.80 47.27
C THR A 83 -1.66 7.85 46.33
N THR A 84 -1.47 9.14 46.62
CA THR A 84 -1.88 10.24 45.75
C THR A 84 -1.01 10.34 44.51
N LEU A 85 0.32 10.19 44.64
CA LEU A 85 1.25 10.12 43.50
C LEU A 85 0.87 8.97 42.56
N ARG A 86 0.60 7.79 43.11
CA ARG A 86 0.14 6.62 42.33
C ARG A 86 -1.15 6.88 41.59
N ALA A 87 -2.11 7.55 42.23
CA ALA A 87 -3.38 7.88 41.59
C ALA A 87 -3.17 8.81 40.39
N ILE A 88 -2.31 9.82 40.50
CA ILE A 88 -1.95 10.71 39.38
C ILE A 88 -1.29 9.91 38.25
N ALA A 89 -0.32 9.05 38.58
CA ALA A 89 0.33 8.19 37.61
C ALA A 89 -0.68 7.30 36.86
N ASN A 90 -1.61 6.67 37.59
CA ASN A 90 -2.64 5.82 37.01
C ASN A 90 -3.56 6.55 36.02
N VAL A 91 -3.85 7.84 36.25
CA VAL A 91 -4.62 8.66 35.28
C VAL A 91 -3.84 8.83 33.98
N TYR A 92 -2.53 9.09 34.05
CA TYR A 92 -1.68 9.13 32.86
C TYR A 92 -1.56 7.76 32.17
N LEU A 93 -1.40 6.66 32.94
CA LEU A 93 -1.36 5.30 32.41
C LEU A 93 -2.66 4.92 31.67
N ALA A 94 -3.82 5.31 32.21
CA ALA A 94 -5.12 5.09 31.58
C ALA A 94 -5.25 5.80 30.22
N GLN A 95 -4.62 6.97 30.09
CA GLN A 95 -4.52 7.73 28.83
C GLN A 95 -3.42 7.22 27.90
N ARG A 96 -2.62 6.23 28.34
CA ARG A 96 -1.42 5.72 27.65
C ARG A 96 -0.31 6.78 27.52
N GLU A 97 -0.31 7.78 28.39
CA GLU A 97 0.70 8.83 28.50
C GLU A 97 1.83 8.38 29.43
N TYR A 98 2.55 7.33 29.02
CA TYR A 98 3.55 6.65 29.86
C TYR A 98 4.70 7.56 30.30
N ALA A 99 5.10 8.52 29.44
CA ALA A 99 6.17 9.47 29.75
C ALA A 99 5.79 10.44 30.88
N ASP A 100 4.51 10.81 30.96
CA ASP A 100 3.99 11.72 31.97
C ASP A 100 3.67 11.00 33.28
N ALA A 101 3.39 9.69 33.24
CA ALA A 101 3.20 8.85 34.42
C ALA A 101 4.52 8.62 35.19
N LEU A 102 5.62 8.41 34.47
CA LEU A 102 6.89 7.94 35.03
C LEU A 102 7.45 8.81 36.18
N PRO A 103 7.48 10.16 36.08
CA PRO A 103 8.00 11.01 37.17
C PRO A 103 7.25 10.85 38.49
N TRP A 104 5.93 10.58 38.44
CA TRP A 104 5.12 10.38 39.64
C TRP A 104 5.41 9.04 40.31
N LEU A 105 5.62 7.99 39.51
CA LEU A 105 6.03 6.67 39.99
C LEU A 105 7.45 6.71 40.59
N GLU A 106 8.38 7.45 39.97
CA GLU A 106 9.74 7.64 40.48
C GLU A 106 9.78 8.43 41.79
N GLU A 107 8.91 9.44 41.95
CA GLU A 107 8.74 10.16 43.22
C GLU A 107 8.20 9.23 44.32
N GLU A 108 7.18 8.43 44.02
CA GLU A 108 6.63 7.43 44.96
C GLU A 108 7.70 6.39 45.36
N LEU A 109 8.48 5.89 44.39
CA LEU A 109 9.57 4.96 44.62
C LEU A 109 10.63 5.53 45.57
N ALA A 110 11.00 6.80 45.40
CA ALA A 110 11.94 7.47 46.30
C ALA A 110 11.40 7.53 47.74
N LEU A 111 10.10 7.81 47.92
CA LEU A 111 9.47 7.83 49.24
C LEU A 111 9.51 6.46 49.92
N TRP A 112 9.16 5.38 49.21
CA TRP A 112 9.16 4.04 49.80
C TRP A 112 10.57 3.54 50.15
N ARG A 113 11.58 3.95 49.37
CA ARG A 113 13.00 3.73 49.69
C ARG A 113 13.45 4.47 50.94
N ASP A 114 13.11 5.75 51.04
CA ASP A 114 13.48 6.57 52.20
C ASP A 114 12.82 6.07 53.50
N LEU A 115 11.66 5.41 53.39
CA LEU A 115 10.93 4.79 54.50
C LEU A 115 11.35 3.33 54.78
N ASP A 116 12.25 2.75 53.98
CA ASP A 116 12.69 1.36 54.07
C ASP A 116 11.53 0.33 54.03
N ILE A 117 10.47 0.60 53.26
CA ILE A 117 9.30 -0.30 53.13
C ILE A 117 9.45 -1.16 51.87
N ALA A 118 10.20 -2.26 51.99
CA ALA A 118 10.56 -3.13 50.87
C ALA A 118 9.35 -3.64 50.06
N GLU A 119 8.24 -4.04 50.71
CA GLU A 119 7.04 -4.51 50.01
C GLU A 119 6.46 -3.44 49.06
N LYS A 120 6.46 -2.18 49.52
CA LYS A 120 5.94 -1.05 48.73
C LYS A 120 6.92 -0.58 47.68
N GLU A 121 8.22 -0.65 47.96
CA GLU A 121 9.27 -0.44 46.96
C GLU A 121 9.12 -1.43 45.79
N ALA A 122 8.91 -2.71 46.06
CA ALA A 122 8.74 -3.71 45.02
C ALA A 122 7.43 -3.49 44.20
N GLU A 123 6.32 -3.19 44.87
CA GLU A 123 5.04 -2.86 44.19
C GLU A 123 5.17 -1.68 43.21
N ILE A 124 5.93 -0.64 43.56
CA ILE A 124 6.10 0.52 42.67
C ILE A 124 7.18 0.29 41.61
N LEU A 125 8.23 -0.48 41.91
CA LEU A 125 9.22 -0.92 40.91
C LEU A 125 8.56 -1.69 39.76
N HIS A 126 7.55 -2.51 40.06
CA HIS A 126 6.73 -3.18 39.06
C HIS A 126 6.14 -2.20 38.03
N LEU A 127 5.48 -1.15 38.53
CA LEU A 127 4.84 -0.13 37.70
C LEU A 127 5.86 0.70 36.93
N VAL A 128 6.98 1.06 37.55
CA VAL A 128 8.09 1.75 36.88
C VAL A 128 8.61 0.90 35.72
N GLY A 129 8.86 -0.39 35.99
CA GLY A 129 9.34 -1.35 35.00
C GLY A 129 8.40 -1.54 33.82
N ASP A 130 7.12 -1.81 34.08
CA ASP A 130 6.10 -1.95 33.01
C ASP A 130 5.96 -0.66 32.19
N THR A 131 5.96 0.51 32.86
CA THR A 131 5.86 1.82 32.20
C THR A 131 7.07 2.09 31.27
N GLN A 132 8.28 1.78 31.74
CA GLN A 132 9.50 1.90 30.93
C GLN A 132 9.49 0.91 29.75
N GLY A 133 9.00 -0.31 29.96
CA GLY A 133 8.82 -1.30 28.90
C GLY A 133 7.87 -0.81 27.80
N ARG A 134 6.74 -0.19 28.18
CA ARG A 134 5.79 0.43 27.23
C ARG A 134 6.34 1.64 26.50
N LEU A 135 7.29 2.35 27.10
CA LEU A 135 8.07 3.41 26.43
C LEU A 135 9.15 2.86 25.48
N GLY A 136 9.42 1.56 25.52
CA GLY A 136 10.49 0.91 24.76
C GLY A 136 11.88 1.07 25.39
N ASP A 137 11.98 1.60 26.61
CA ASP A 137 13.23 1.65 27.38
C ASP A 137 13.42 0.33 28.15
N PHE A 138 13.65 -0.74 27.38
CA PHE A 138 13.83 -2.08 27.95
C PHE A 138 15.01 -2.19 28.92
N PRO A 139 16.16 -1.51 28.73
CA PRO A 139 17.23 -1.51 29.73
C PRO A 139 16.78 -0.97 31.10
N ALA A 140 16.03 0.14 31.12
CA ALA A 140 15.51 0.67 32.38
C ALA A 140 14.45 -0.26 32.99
N ALA A 141 13.54 -0.80 32.17
CA ALA A 141 12.53 -1.76 32.60
C ALA A 141 13.15 -3.00 33.27
N ILE A 142 14.18 -3.57 32.64
CA ILE A 142 14.93 -4.72 33.17
C ILE A 142 15.58 -4.38 34.52
N ASP A 143 16.15 -3.19 34.67
CA ASP A 143 16.77 -2.76 35.92
C ASP A 143 15.75 -2.65 37.07
N ALA A 144 14.60 -2.02 36.83
CA ALA A 144 13.53 -1.88 37.81
C ALA A 144 12.94 -3.23 38.22
N LEU A 145 12.62 -4.09 37.25
CA LEU A 145 12.01 -5.41 37.49
C LEU A 145 13.01 -6.41 38.12
N THR A 146 14.31 -6.26 37.84
CA THR A 146 15.34 -7.04 38.54
C THR A 146 15.45 -6.64 40.01
N GLN A 147 15.31 -5.34 40.33
CA GLN A 147 15.26 -4.87 41.71
C GLN A 147 14.00 -5.37 42.43
N GLU A 148 12.84 -5.32 41.77
CA GLU A 148 11.59 -5.90 42.29
C GLU A 148 11.76 -7.38 42.63
N LEU A 149 12.27 -8.17 41.68
CA LEU A 149 12.50 -9.60 41.84
C LEU A 149 13.39 -9.91 43.05
N ALA A 150 14.49 -9.18 43.23
CA ALA A 150 15.41 -9.37 44.34
C ALA A 150 14.74 -9.12 45.71
N ILE A 151 13.80 -8.18 45.78
CA ILE A 151 13.03 -7.91 46.99
C ILE A 151 12.07 -9.07 47.28
N TRP A 152 11.29 -9.54 46.31
CA TRP A 152 10.35 -10.64 46.52
C TRP A 152 11.05 -11.97 46.88
N GLU A 153 12.23 -12.22 46.31
CA GLU A 153 13.08 -13.35 46.71
C GLU A 153 13.55 -13.23 48.16
N THR A 154 13.90 -12.03 48.61
CA THR A 154 14.32 -11.78 50.00
C THR A 154 13.15 -11.94 50.98
N LEU A 155 11.94 -11.60 50.54
CA LEU A 155 10.71 -11.76 51.31
C LEU A 155 10.14 -13.18 51.28
N ASP A 156 10.72 -14.09 50.49
CA ASP A 156 10.28 -15.49 50.33
C ASP A 156 8.80 -15.58 49.89
N ASP A 157 8.37 -14.68 49.00
CA ASP A 157 7.02 -14.67 48.43
C ASP A 157 7.05 -15.29 47.02
N PRO A 158 6.72 -16.59 46.87
CA PRO A 158 6.78 -17.27 45.57
C PRO A 158 5.73 -16.75 44.58
N ILE A 159 4.60 -16.22 45.06
CA ILE A 159 3.55 -15.68 44.18
C ILE A 159 4.06 -14.40 43.53
N ARG A 160 4.52 -13.44 44.34
CA ARG A 160 5.05 -12.17 43.83
C ARG A 160 6.37 -12.34 43.07
N THR A 161 7.18 -13.32 43.46
CA THR A 161 8.38 -13.72 42.68
C THR A 161 7.99 -14.15 41.27
N ALA A 162 6.94 -14.96 41.10
CA ALA A 162 6.47 -15.36 39.78
C ALA A 162 5.88 -14.17 39.00
N GLU A 163 5.11 -13.30 39.67
CA GLU A 163 4.54 -12.08 39.06
C GLU A 163 5.61 -11.10 38.57
N ALA A 164 6.74 -10.96 39.27
CA ALA A 164 7.86 -10.12 38.84
C ALA A 164 8.68 -10.73 37.68
N LEU A 165 8.78 -12.06 37.62
CA LEU A 165 9.52 -12.76 36.56
C LEU A 165 8.87 -12.59 35.19
N HIS A 166 7.54 -12.50 35.12
CA HIS A 166 6.81 -12.39 33.86
C HIS A 166 7.16 -11.13 33.03
N PRO A 167 6.92 -9.90 33.52
CA PRO A 167 7.27 -8.68 32.79
C PRO A 167 8.78 -8.55 32.59
N LEU A 168 9.62 -9.12 33.49
CA LEU A 168 11.06 -9.15 33.30
C LEU A 168 11.44 -10.03 32.09
N GLY A 169 10.84 -11.21 31.99
CA GLY A 169 11.00 -12.13 30.86
C GLY A 169 10.56 -11.49 29.53
N LEU A 170 9.41 -10.81 29.51
CA LEU A 170 8.94 -10.06 28.34
C LEU A 170 9.87 -8.88 27.99
N SER A 171 10.39 -8.17 28.99
CA SER A 171 11.35 -7.07 28.76
C SER A 171 12.64 -7.58 28.12
N TYR A 172 13.16 -8.74 28.56
CA TYR A 172 14.28 -9.40 27.88
C TYR A 172 13.92 -9.83 26.45
N LEU A 173 12.71 -10.35 26.23
CA LEU A 173 12.25 -10.78 24.91
C LEU A 173 12.22 -9.61 23.92
N TYR A 174 11.59 -8.48 24.30
CA TYR A 174 11.51 -7.29 23.46
C TYR A 174 12.84 -6.54 23.32
N ALA A 175 13.77 -6.72 24.26
CA ALA A 175 15.17 -6.30 24.12
C ALA A 175 16.00 -7.24 23.21
N GLU A 176 15.39 -8.27 22.60
CA GLU A 176 16.04 -9.31 21.80
C GLU A 176 17.09 -10.14 22.58
N GLN A 177 17.02 -10.14 23.90
CA GLN A 177 17.86 -10.93 24.80
C GLN A 177 17.23 -12.31 25.05
N TYR A 178 17.08 -13.09 23.99
CA TYR A 178 16.27 -14.32 23.99
C TYR A 178 16.71 -15.35 25.04
N SER A 179 18.01 -15.51 25.29
CA SER A 179 18.49 -16.48 26.28
C SER A 179 18.13 -16.11 27.72
N ASP A 180 18.15 -14.82 28.04
CA ASP A 180 17.78 -14.31 29.36
C ASP A 180 16.26 -14.36 29.55
N ALA A 181 15.49 -14.03 28.51
CA ALA A 181 14.04 -14.21 28.48
C ALA A 181 13.66 -15.67 28.74
N GLN A 182 14.24 -16.62 28.00
CA GLN A 182 13.98 -18.05 28.15
C GLN A 182 14.32 -18.56 29.55
N THR A 183 15.43 -18.11 30.12
CA THR A 183 15.85 -18.51 31.48
C THR A 183 14.88 -17.98 32.53
N THR A 184 14.47 -16.71 32.39
CA THR A 184 13.55 -16.03 33.31
C THR A 184 12.15 -16.63 33.26
N LEU A 185 11.60 -16.83 32.05
CA LEU A 185 10.28 -17.43 31.85
C LEU A 185 10.25 -18.92 32.23
N ALA A 186 11.31 -19.69 31.97
CA ALA A 186 11.38 -21.09 32.42
C ALA A 186 11.38 -21.20 33.96
N ARG A 187 11.99 -20.22 34.64
CA ARG A 187 11.94 -20.12 36.11
C ARG A 187 10.53 -19.77 36.59
N GLU A 188 9.87 -18.80 35.96
CA GLU A 188 8.47 -18.48 36.27
C GLU A 188 7.59 -19.73 36.13
N LEU A 189 7.70 -20.43 34.99
CA LEU A 189 6.89 -21.60 34.68
C LEU A 189 7.03 -22.69 35.75
N ALA A 190 8.24 -22.89 36.28
CA ALA A 190 8.48 -23.85 37.37
C ALA A 190 7.72 -23.46 38.64
N ILE A 191 7.75 -22.18 39.03
CA ILE A 191 7.03 -21.68 40.21
C ILE A 191 5.51 -21.77 40.00
N ARG A 192 5.00 -21.33 38.84
CA ARG A 192 3.56 -21.41 38.53
C ARG A 192 3.04 -22.85 38.52
N LYS A 193 3.86 -23.82 38.08
CA LYS A 193 3.56 -25.27 38.16
C LYS A 193 3.46 -25.74 39.62
N GLU A 194 4.34 -25.29 40.50
CA GLU A 194 4.27 -25.61 41.94
C GLU A 194 3.05 -24.97 42.62
N LEU A 195 2.67 -23.76 42.21
CA LEU A 195 1.50 -23.03 42.70
C LEU A 195 0.17 -23.59 42.15
N GLY A 196 0.21 -24.41 41.09
CA GLY A 196 -1.00 -24.91 40.42
C GLY A 196 -1.77 -23.83 39.65
N ASP A 197 -1.11 -22.74 39.27
CA ASP A 197 -1.70 -21.63 38.54
C ASP A 197 -1.68 -21.91 37.03
N THR A 198 -2.68 -22.64 36.55
CA THR A 198 -2.75 -23.10 35.15
C THR A 198 -2.86 -21.95 34.14
N SER A 199 -3.54 -20.86 34.51
CA SER A 199 -3.73 -19.72 33.59
C SER A 199 -2.40 -19.01 33.34
N SER A 200 -1.66 -18.69 34.40
CA SER A 200 -0.35 -18.03 34.23
C SER A 200 0.70 -18.97 33.63
N GLN A 201 0.57 -20.30 33.83
CA GLN A 201 1.40 -21.27 33.11
C GLN A 201 1.22 -21.13 31.59
N LEU A 202 -0.03 -21.01 31.11
CA LEU A 202 -0.30 -20.81 29.69
C LEU A 202 0.38 -19.54 29.16
N GLU A 203 0.19 -18.40 29.83
CA GLU A 203 0.82 -17.13 29.45
C GLU A 203 2.35 -17.25 29.36
N THR A 204 2.96 -17.91 30.35
CA THR A 204 4.41 -18.14 30.39
C THR A 204 4.88 -19.04 29.23
N ILE A 205 4.13 -20.11 28.92
CA ILE A 205 4.46 -21.05 27.83
C ILE A 205 4.36 -20.34 26.48
N LEU A 206 3.35 -19.49 26.28
CA LEU A 206 3.21 -18.72 25.05
C LEU A 206 4.36 -17.71 24.87
N ALA A 207 4.78 -17.03 25.94
CA ALA A 207 5.95 -16.15 25.90
C ALA A 207 7.25 -16.92 25.59
N LEU A 208 7.41 -18.14 26.11
CA LEU A 208 8.51 -19.04 25.75
C LEU A 208 8.46 -19.44 24.27
N ALA A 209 7.27 -19.77 23.76
CA ALA A 209 7.06 -20.12 22.36
C ALA A 209 7.48 -18.96 21.45
N GLU A 210 7.01 -17.74 21.75
CA GLU A 210 7.38 -16.51 21.04
C GLU A 210 8.89 -16.26 21.07
N SER A 211 9.52 -16.42 22.23
CA SER A 211 10.97 -16.28 22.37
C SER A 211 11.76 -17.25 21.50
N TYR A 212 11.36 -18.52 21.45
CA TYR A 212 12.00 -19.51 20.58
C TYR A 212 11.73 -19.23 19.10
N ALA A 213 10.51 -18.81 18.73
CA ALA A 213 10.14 -18.47 17.37
C ALA A 213 10.92 -17.26 16.85
N ALA A 214 11.06 -16.20 17.67
CA ALA A 214 11.86 -15.01 17.36
C ALA A 214 13.36 -15.35 17.16
N GLN A 215 13.88 -16.28 17.95
CA GLN A 215 15.24 -16.82 17.77
C GLN A 215 15.36 -17.80 16.58
N LYS A 216 14.24 -18.11 15.89
CA LYS A 216 14.16 -19.08 14.79
C LYS A 216 14.50 -20.51 15.20
N VAL A 217 14.32 -20.84 16.47
CA VAL A 217 14.48 -22.19 17.02
C VAL A 217 13.11 -22.87 17.03
N TYR A 218 12.60 -23.12 15.82
CA TYR A 218 11.21 -23.53 15.62
C TYR A 218 10.87 -24.86 16.32
N ASP A 219 11.77 -25.85 16.33
CA ASP A 219 11.54 -27.13 17.01
C ASP A 219 11.15 -26.97 18.49
N LYS A 220 11.71 -25.97 19.19
CA LYS A 220 11.35 -25.69 20.58
C LYS A 220 10.07 -24.88 20.71
N ALA A 221 9.85 -23.92 19.80
CA ALA A 221 8.61 -23.14 19.78
C ALA A 221 7.39 -24.04 19.59
N LEU A 222 7.45 -24.98 18.62
CA LEU A 222 6.39 -25.95 18.36
C LEU A 222 6.05 -26.77 19.62
N VAL A 223 7.06 -27.25 20.35
CA VAL A 223 6.85 -27.97 21.62
C VAL A 223 6.12 -27.12 22.67
N GLN A 224 6.42 -25.81 22.74
CA GLN A 224 5.72 -24.92 23.66
C GLN A 224 4.26 -24.68 23.23
N TYR A 225 4.01 -24.48 21.94
CA TYR A 225 2.64 -24.35 21.42
C TYR A 225 1.80 -25.61 21.66
N ASP A 226 2.37 -26.80 21.46
CA ASP A 226 1.70 -28.07 21.78
C ASP A 226 1.35 -28.17 23.27
N GLU A 227 2.25 -27.77 24.17
CA GLU A 227 1.99 -27.73 25.62
C GLU A 227 0.88 -26.71 25.96
N ALA A 228 0.87 -25.55 25.31
CA ALA A 228 -0.18 -24.54 25.47
C ALA A 228 -1.56 -25.05 25.02
N LEU A 229 -1.64 -25.76 23.89
CA LEU A 229 -2.89 -26.33 23.39
C LEU A 229 -3.47 -27.38 24.36
N LEU A 230 -2.64 -28.20 24.98
CA LEU A 230 -3.07 -29.17 26.02
C LEU A 230 -3.64 -28.49 27.28
N ILE A 231 -3.14 -27.31 27.63
CA ILE A 231 -3.69 -26.51 28.73
C ILE A 231 -5.02 -25.89 28.31
N LEU A 232 -5.09 -25.35 27.10
CA LEU A 232 -6.28 -24.68 26.57
C LEU A 232 -7.49 -25.62 26.42
N GLU A 233 -7.26 -26.89 26.12
CA GLU A 233 -8.30 -27.94 26.16
C GLU A 233 -8.96 -28.06 27.55
N GLN A 234 -8.23 -27.74 28.63
CA GLN A 234 -8.74 -27.81 30.01
C GLN A 234 -9.46 -26.52 30.43
N LEU A 235 -9.03 -25.37 29.88
CA LEU A 235 -9.56 -24.06 30.25
C LEU A 235 -10.87 -23.69 29.52
N ASP A 236 -11.25 -24.43 28.47
CA ASP A 236 -12.42 -24.15 27.63
C ASP A 236 -12.40 -22.72 27.04
N GLU A 237 -11.21 -22.32 26.54
CA GLU A 237 -10.97 -21.02 25.91
C GLU A 237 -10.77 -21.14 24.38
N PRO A 238 -11.84 -21.36 23.61
CA PRO A 238 -11.74 -21.63 22.16
C PRO A 238 -11.16 -20.47 21.35
N ALA A 239 -11.35 -19.23 21.80
CA ALA A 239 -10.76 -18.05 21.15
C ALA A 239 -9.24 -18.01 21.33
N THR A 240 -8.75 -18.25 22.55
CA THR A 240 -7.31 -18.33 22.84
C THR A 240 -6.69 -19.52 22.12
N GLN A 241 -7.36 -20.68 22.10
CA GLN A 241 -6.93 -21.85 21.34
C GLN A 241 -6.79 -21.57 19.84
N ALA A 242 -7.76 -20.88 19.25
CA ALA A 242 -7.69 -20.51 17.83
C ALA A 242 -6.54 -19.54 17.52
N GLN A 243 -6.21 -18.62 18.44
CA GLN A 243 -5.06 -17.74 18.29
C GLN A 243 -3.75 -18.52 18.35
N VAL A 244 -3.61 -19.42 19.34
CA VAL A 244 -2.42 -20.28 19.48
C VAL A 244 -2.24 -21.18 18.26
N LEU A 245 -3.31 -21.71 17.68
CA LEU A 245 -3.25 -22.50 16.44
C LEU A 245 -2.81 -21.67 15.24
N ASN A 246 -3.20 -20.40 15.14
CA ASN A 246 -2.70 -19.49 14.12
C ASN A 246 -1.19 -19.23 14.29
N ASP A 247 -0.73 -18.97 15.51
CA ASP A 247 0.69 -18.73 15.81
C ASP A 247 1.52 -20.01 15.55
N LEU A 248 0.97 -21.18 15.90
CA LEU A 248 1.54 -22.49 15.57
C LEU A 248 1.64 -22.71 14.05
N ALA A 249 0.61 -22.32 13.30
CA ALA A 249 0.63 -22.40 11.84
C ALA A 249 1.74 -21.52 11.25
N GLU A 250 1.90 -20.28 11.74
CA GLU A 250 3.00 -19.38 11.34
C GLU A 250 4.37 -19.99 11.67
N ALA A 251 4.53 -20.60 12.83
CA ALA A 251 5.75 -21.32 13.21
C ALA A 251 6.03 -22.53 12.29
N HIS A 252 4.99 -23.29 11.91
CA HIS A 252 5.11 -24.36 10.93
C HIS A 252 5.52 -23.84 9.54
N VAL A 253 4.96 -22.73 9.08
CA VAL A 253 5.37 -22.08 7.82
C VAL A 253 6.85 -21.72 7.87
N ALA A 254 7.29 -21.07 8.95
CA ALA A 254 8.69 -20.67 9.14
C ALA A 254 9.65 -21.86 9.24
N ALA A 255 9.19 -22.99 9.77
CA ALA A 255 9.91 -24.28 9.80
C ALA A 255 9.88 -25.04 8.46
N GLY A 256 9.16 -24.54 7.43
CA GLY A 256 8.99 -25.21 6.15
C GLY A 256 8.04 -26.43 6.18
N GLN A 257 7.19 -26.52 7.21
CA GLN A 257 6.24 -27.61 7.44
C GLN A 257 4.85 -27.25 6.91
N THR A 258 4.76 -26.97 5.61
CA THR A 258 3.53 -26.48 4.96
C THR A 258 2.27 -27.32 5.24
N PRO A 259 2.29 -28.67 5.20
CA PRO A 259 1.08 -29.45 5.49
C PRO A 259 0.56 -29.27 6.93
N ALA A 260 1.46 -29.17 7.90
CA ALA A 260 1.10 -28.95 9.30
C ALA A 260 0.54 -27.54 9.52
N ALA A 261 1.12 -26.52 8.86
CA ALA A 261 0.59 -25.17 8.89
C ALA A 261 -0.86 -25.08 8.35
N ILE A 262 -1.15 -25.77 7.23
CA ILE A 262 -2.51 -25.83 6.67
C ILE A 262 -3.48 -26.47 7.67
N GLU A 263 -3.08 -27.56 8.34
CA GLU A 263 -3.87 -28.23 9.37
C GLU A 263 -4.16 -27.29 10.54
N SER A 264 -3.13 -26.64 11.12
CA SER A 264 -3.30 -25.70 12.23
C SER A 264 -4.20 -24.50 11.87
N TYR A 265 -4.04 -23.90 10.70
CA TYR A 265 -4.94 -22.84 10.23
C TYR A 265 -6.38 -23.33 10.03
N THR A 266 -6.56 -24.56 9.56
CA THR A 266 -7.90 -25.14 9.35
C THR A 266 -8.61 -25.37 10.70
N GLU A 267 -7.89 -25.87 11.70
CA GLU A 267 -8.41 -26.02 13.06
C GLU A 267 -8.72 -24.66 13.71
N ALA A 268 -7.82 -23.69 13.57
CA ALA A 268 -8.06 -22.32 14.03
C ALA A 268 -9.32 -21.72 13.40
N LEU A 269 -9.50 -21.89 12.09
CA LEU A 269 -10.68 -21.38 11.38
C LEU A 269 -11.99 -21.99 11.91
N ALA A 270 -12.01 -23.29 12.20
CA ALA A 270 -13.19 -23.96 12.76
C ALA A 270 -13.56 -23.42 14.16
N LEU A 271 -12.56 -23.11 14.98
CA LEU A 271 -12.78 -22.47 16.28
C LEU A 271 -13.24 -21.02 16.11
N TRP A 272 -12.63 -20.25 15.20
CA TRP A 272 -13.06 -18.88 14.89
C TRP A 272 -14.51 -18.78 14.38
N GLN A 273 -14.97 -19.80 13.66
CA GLN A 273 -16.37 -19.97 13.28
C GLN A 273 -17.26 -20.24 14.49
N THR A 274 -16.82 -21.09 15.42
CA THR A 274 -17.56 -21.44 16.64
C THR A 274 -17.74 -20.23 17.56
N VAL A 275 -16.73 -19.38 17.69
CA VAL A 275 -16.79 -18.15 18.49
C VAL A 275 -17.33 -16.94 17.72
N GLU A 276 -17.73 -17.13 16.45
CA GLU A 276 -18.30 -16.08 15.58
C GLU A 276 -17.40 -14.83 15.43
N ASN A 277 -16.08 -15.00 15.44
CA ASN A 277 -15.13 -13.89 15.27
C ASN A 277 -14.78 -13.69 13.78
N GLU A 278 -15.59 -12.89 13.09
CA GLU A 278 -15.46 -12.64 11.64
C GLU A 278 -14.08 -12.08 11.24
N ASN A 279 -13.51 -11.19 12.03
CA ASN A 279 -12.19 -10.59 11.74
C ASN A 279 -11.06 -11.63 11.82
N ALA A 280 -11.12 -12.52 12.81
CA ALA A 280 -10.15 -13.60 12.94
C ALA A 280 -10.34 -14.67 11.85
N GLN A 281 -11.59 -14.97 11.45
CA GLN A 281 -11.88 -15.83 10.30
C GLN A 281 -11.27 -15.27 9.02
N LEU A 282 -11.47 -13.96 8.74
CA LEU A 282 -10.90 -13.29 7.57
C LEU A 282 -9.36 -13.39 7.54
N ARG A 283 -8.68 -13.09 8.65
CA ARG A 283 -7.22 -13.19 8.76
C ARG A 283 -6.72 -14.61 8.53
N THR A 284 -7.41 -15.59 9.10
CA THR A 284 -7.05 -17.01 8.98
C THR A 284 -7.26 -17.51 7.54
N LEU A 285 -8.41 -17.18 6.93
CA LEU A 285 -8.72 -17.54 5.53
C LEU A 285 -7.72 -16.97 4.53
N THR A 286 -7.33 -15.71 4.69
CA THR A 286 -6.36 -15.06 3.80
C THR A 286 -4.95 -15.65 3.95
N SER A 287 -4.54 -15.99 5.18
CA SER A 287 -3.25 -16.65 5.44
C SER A 287 -3.22 -18.08 4.88
N LEU A 288 -4.30 -18.83 5.09
CA LEU A 288 -4.48 -20.18 4.56
C LEU A 288 -4.47 -20.18 3.02
N ALA A 289 -5.22 -19.27 2.40
CA ALA A 289 -5.30 -19.16 0.94
C ALA A 289 -3.95 -18.81 0.31
N ALA A 290 -3.18 -17.90 0.92
CA ALA A 290 -1.84 -17.55 0.46
C ALA A 290 -0.89 -18.75 0.54
N LEU A 291 -0.93 -19.50 1.64
CA LEU A 291 -0.10 -20.70 1.82
C LEU A 291 -0.48 -21.83 0.83
N GLU A 292 -1.77 -22.02 0.58
CA GLU A 292 -2.27 -22.96 -0.42
C GLU A 292 -1.86 -22.56 -1.84
N GLN A 293 -1.89 -21.27 -2.15
CA GLN A 293 -1.41 -20.73 -3.43
C GLN A 293 0.08 -21.04 -3.64
N GLU A 294 0.92 -20.77 -2.63
CA GLU A 294 2.36 -21.04 -2.69
C GLU A 294 2.68 -22.54 -2.81
N SER A 295 1.91 -23.39 -2.14
CA SER A 295 2.08 -24.85 -2.18
C SER A 295 1.50 -25.51 -3.45
N GLY A 296 0.79 -24.74 -4.28
CA GLY A 296 0.19 -25.21 -5.53
C GLY A 296 -1.21 -25.82 -5.36
N ALA A 297 -1.80 -25.76 -4.18
CA ALA A 297 -3.20 -26.13 -3.90
C ALA A 297 -4.18 -25.03 -4.37
N ILE A 298 -4.07 -24.65 -5.66
CA ILE A 298 -4.76 -23.47 -6.23
C ILE A 298 -6.29 -23.52 -6.07
N GLY A 299 -6.91 -24.72 -6.14
CA GLY A 299 -8.35 -24.86 -5.96
C GLY A 299 -8.80 -24.44 -4.55
N SER A 300 -8.14 -24.96 -3.53
CA SER A 300 -8.42 -24.61 -2.13
C SER A 300 -8.14 -23.14 -1.84
N ALA A 301 -7.05 -22.60 -2.40
CA ALA A 301 -6.72 -21.18 -2.26
C ALA A 301 -7.84 -20.28 -2.79
N ILE A 302 -8.41 -20.61 -3.96
CA ILE A 302 -9.54 -19.89 -4.54
C ILE A 302 -10.78 -19.98 -3.64
N ASP A 303 -11.08 -21.16 -3.09
CA ASP A 303 -12.23 -21.35 -2.21
C ASP A 303 -12.09 -20.49 -0.93
N HIS A 304 -10.91 -20.49 -0.30
CA HIS A 304 -10.66 -19.69 0.91
C HIS A 304 -10.61 -18.18 0.64
N TYR A 305 -10.05 -17.73 -0.50
CA TYR A 305 -10.13 -16.32 -0.89
C TYR A 305 -11.58 -15.88 -1.18
N ASN A 306 -12.40 -16.74 -1.80
CA ASN A 306 -13.82 -16.44 -2.01
C ASN A 306 -14.58 -16.39 -0.68
N ALA A 307 -14.26 -17.26 0.29
CA ALA A 307 -14.81 -17.17 1.64
C ALA A 307 -14.39 -15.88 2.35
N ALA A 308 -13.12 -15.46 2.21
CA ALA A 308 -12.62 -14.19 2.74
C ALA A 308 -13.36 -12.98 2.15
N LEU A 309 -13.67 -13.00 0.85
CA LEU A 309 -14.41 -11.93 0.17
C LEU A 309 -15.80 -11.67 0.77
N VAL A 310 -16.47 -12.69 1.33
CA VAL A 310 -17.77 -12.51 1.99
C VAL A 310 -17.65 -11.53 3.16
N PHE A 311 -16.60 -11.66 3.96
CA PHE A 311 -16.35 -10.78 5.10
C PHE A 311 -15.93 -9.38 4.65
N THR A 312 -15.00 -9.27 3.71
CA THR A 312 -14.53 -7.95 3.26
C THR A 312 -15.64 -7.16 2.57
N GLN A 313 -16.55 -7.82 1.85
CA GLN A 313 -17.73 -7.17 1.27
C GLN A 313 -18.74 -6.71 2.33
N ALA A 314 -19.00 -7.53 3.34
CA ALA A 314 -19.90 -7.16 4.44
C ALA A 314 -19.36 -5.98 5.26
N GLN A 315 -18.04 -5.88 5.39
CA GLN A 315 -17.34 -4.80 6.11
C GLN A 315 -17.05 -3.56 5.24
N GLU A 316 -17.40 -3.60 3.94
CA GLU A 316 -17.01 -2.58 2.96
C GLU A 316 -15.49 -2.32 2.92
N ASP A 317 -14.67 -3.34 3.22
CA ASP A 317 -13.21 -3.28 3.08
C ASP A 317 -12.82 -3.47 1.61
N TYR A 318 -12.94 -2.38 0.86
CA TYR A 318 -12.59 -2.32 -0.55
C TYR A 318 -11.09 -2.59 -0.78
N ASN A 319 -10.20 -2.21 0.14
CA ASN A 319 -8.77 -2.39 -0.06
C ASN A 319 -8.39 -3.88 -0.04
N THR A 320 -8.85 -4.61 0.98
CA THR A 320 -8.59 -6.05 1.08
C THR A 320 -9.33 -6.83 0.00
N SER A 321 -10.59 -6.46 -0.30
CA SER A 321 -11.35 -7.05 -1.41
C SER A 321 -10.60 -6.95 -2.74
N ALA A 322 -10.03 -5.78 -3.04
CA ALA A 322 -9.28 -5.56 -4.27
C ALA A 322 -8.02 -6.44 -4.35
N LYS A 323 -7.27 -6.55 -3.26
CA LYS A 323 -6.09 -7.44 -3.20
C LYS A 323 -6.47 -8.90 -3.42
N ILE A 324 -7.56 -9.36 -2.80
CA ILE A 324 -8.03 -10.74 -3.00
C ILE A 324 -8.43 -10.96 -4.47
N TYR A 325 -9.11 -10.02 -5.10
CA TYR A 325 -9.43 -10.12 -6.53
C TYR A 325 -8.18 -10.14 -7.43
N ASP A 326 -7.12 -9.39 -7.09
CA ASP A 326 -5.84 -9.44 -7.81
C ASP A 326 -5.20 -10.84 -7.71
N GLU A 327 -5.19 -11.44 -6.51
CA GLU A 327 -4.69 -12.81 -6.30
C GLU A 327 -5.52 -13.85 -7.06
N LEU A 328 -6.86 -13.73 -7.01
CA LEU A 328 -7.76 -14.57 -7.81
C LEU A 328 -7.47 -14.45 -9.32
N ALA A 329 -7.22 -13.23 -9.81
CA ALA A 329 -6.89 -13.01 -11.20
C ALA A 329 -5.57 -13.68 -11.59
N ALA A 330 -4.53 -13.57 -10.76
CA ALA A 330 -3.24 -14.22 -10.97
C ALA A 330 -3.38 -15.75 -10.99
N MET A 331 -4.15 -16.32 -10.07
CA MET A 331 -4.40 -17.77 -10.03
C MET A 331 -5.21 -18.26 -11.23
N SER A 332 -6.21 -17.51 -11.68
CA SER A 332 -6.94 -17.84 -12.91
C SER A 332 -6.03 -17.83 -14.14
N LEU A 333 -5.08 -16.89 -14.23
CA LEU A 333 -4.07 -16.90 -15.30
C LEU A 333 -3.16 -18.11 -15.24
N ALA A 334 -2.70 -18.52 -14.05
CA ALA A 334 -1.90 -19.73 -13.86
C ALA A 334 -2.65 -20.99 -14.31
N GLN A 335 -3.97 -21.02 -14.15
CA GLN A 335 -4.85 -22.09 -14.63
C GLN A 335 -5.26 -21.96 -16.11
N GLN A 336 -4.71 -20.99 -16.85
CA GLN A 336 -5.07 -20.71 -18.25
C GLN A 336 -6.56 -20.40 -18.44
N GLN A 337 -7.17 -19.71 -17.45
CA GLN A 337 -8.55 -19.24 -17.46
C GLN A 337 -8.59 -17.70 -17.62
N PRO A 338 -8.28 -17.16 -18.82
CA PRO A 338 -8.14 -15.72 -19.03
C PRO A 338 -9.44 -14.94 -18.80
N ASN A 339 -10.61 -15.53 -19.05
CA ASN A 339 -11.90 -14.86 -18.83
C ASN A 339 -12.23 -14.71 -17.34
N ASP A 340 -11.85 -15.68 -16.52
CA ASP A 340 -12.04 -15.63 -15.06
C ASP A 340 -11.08 -14.58 -14.47
N ALA A 341 -9.84 -14.52 -14.98
CA ALA A 341 -8.89 -13.47 -14.63
C ALA A 341 -9.39 -12.06 -14.99
N LEU A 342 -9.96 -11.88 -16.20
CA LEU A 342 -10.56 -10.60 -16.61
C LEU A 342 -11.72 -10.17 -15.70
N THR A 343 -12.52 -11.14 -15.25
CA THR A 343 -13.62 -10.91 -14.29
C THR A 343 -13.08 -10.47 -12.94
N ALA A 344 -12.08 -11.19 -12.42
CA ALA A 344 -11.42 -10.85 -11.16
C ALA A 344 -10.77 -9.45 -11.22
N TYR A 345 -10.00 -9.12 -12.26
CA TYR A 345 -9.46 -7.76 -12.44
C TYR A 345 -10.55 -6.68 -12.54
N SER A 346 -11.71 -6.98 -13.13
CA SER A 346 -12.82 -6.02 -13.20
C SER A 346 -13.42 -5.74 -11.81
N ASN A 347 -13.48 -6.76 -10.96
CA ASN A 347 -13.89 -6.61 -9.57
C ASN A 347 -12.83 -5.87 -8.76
N ALA A 348 -11.54 -6.19 -8.92
CA ALA A 348 -10.43 -5.45 -8.31
C ALA A 348 -10.49 -3.96 -8.67
N LEU A 349 -10.64 -3.63 -9.94
CA LEU A 349 -10.77 -2.26 -10.44
C LEU A 349 -11.93 -1.48 -9.80
N THR A 350 -13.06 -2.14 -9.55
CA THR A 350 -14.20 -1.51 -8.88
C THR A 350 -13.84 -1.09 -7.46
N ASN A 351 -13.15 -1.97 -6.73
CA ASN A 351 -12.71 -1.73 -5.37
C ASN A 351 -11.55 -0.72 -5.30
N TRP A 352 -10.55 -0.82 -6.18
CA TRP A 352 -9.45 0.15 -6.24
C TRP A 352 -9.91 1.56 -6.59
N ARG A 353 -10.98 1.71 -7.37
CA ARG A 353 -11.64 3.00 -7.63
C ARG A 353 -12.31 3.56 -6.39
N ALA A 354 -12.92 2.72 -5.55
CA ALA A 354 -13.56 3.16 -4.31
C ALA A 354 -12.56 3.75 -3.31
N VAL A 355 -11.31 3.26 -3.31
CA VAL A 355 -10.21 3.78 -2.46
C VAL A 355 -9.23 4.69 -3.21
N GLU A 356 -9.56 5.11 -4.43
CA GLU A 356 -8.74 6.00 -5.28
C GLU A 356 -7.27 5.56 -5.47
N ASN A 357 -7.02 4.25 -5.47
CA ASN A 357 -5.67 3.71 -5.66
C ASN A 357 -5.30 3.62 -7.16
N TYR A 358 -5.00 4.79 -7.76
CA TYR A 358 -4.70 4.89 -9.19
C TYR A 358 -3.52 4.03 -9.66
N ALA A 359 -2.53 3.77 -8.80
CA ALA A 359 -1.40 2.92 -9.16
C ALA A 359 -1.84 1.48 -9.42
N ARG A 360 -2.72 0.93 -8.58
CA ARG A 360 -3.31 -0.39 -8.77
C ARG A 360 -4.29 -0.43 -9.95
N ILE A 361 -5.16 0.57 -10.08
CA ILE A 361 -6.08 0.70 -11.23
C ILE A 361 -5.32 0.63 -12.56
N VAL A 362 -4.22 1.37 -12.67
CA VAL A 362 -3.38 1.35 -13.87
C VAL A 362 -2.73 -0.02 -14.05
N GLY A 363 -2.23 -0.65 -12.99
CA GLY A 363 -1.69 -2.01 -13.01
C GLY A 363 -2.67 -3.02 -13.61
N ASP A 364 -3.89 -3.07 -13.10
CA ASP A 364 -4.89 -4.06 -13.52
C ASP A 364 -5.36 -3.83 -14.95
N LEU A 365 -5.51 -2.57 -15.37
CA LEU A 365 -5.85 -2.23 -16.76
C LEU A 365 -4.74 -2.67 -17.74
N PHE A 366 -3.47 -2.60 -17.32
CA PHE A 366 -2.37 -3.15 -18.09
C PHE A 366 -2.42 -4.68 -18.17
N SER A 367 -2.76 -5.35 -17.06
CA SER A 367 -2.96 -6.80 -17.04
C SER A 367 -4.11 -7.23 -17.97
N GLN A 368 -5.26 -6.55 -17.88
CA GLN A 368 -6.40 -6.78 -18.78
C GLN A 368 -6.01 -6.56 -20.25
N ALA A 369 -5.31 -5.46 -20.55
CA ALA A 369 -4.84 -5.18 -21.91
C ALA A 369 -3.92 -6.28 -22.44
N SER A 370 -2.99 -6.78 -21.61
CA SER A 370 -2.11 -7.90 -21.98
C SER A 370 -2.91 -9.16 -22.29
N ILE A 371 -3.89 -9.52 -21.45
CA ILE A 371 -4.76 -10.69 -21.69
C ILE A 371 -5.52 -10.53 -23.00
N TYR A 372 -6.08 -9.34 -23.27
CA TYR A 372 -6.77 -9.09 -24.53
C TYR A 372 -5.84 -9.21 -25.75
N GLN A 373 -4.58 -8.78 -25.63
CA GLN A 373 -3.59 -8.97 -26.70
C GLN A 373 -3.31 -10.46 -26.96
N ASP A 374 -3.15 -11.26 -25.89
CA ASP A 374 -2.92 -12.70 -26.00
C ASP A 374 -4.13 -13.44 -26.60
N LEU A 375 -5.34 -12.90 -26.40
CA LEU A 375 -6.59 -13.37 -27.02
C LEU A 375 -6.83 -12.81 -28.43
N GLU A 376 -5.89 -12.04 -28.99
CA GLU A 376 -6.01 -11.33 -30.29
C GLU A 376 -7.19 -10.33 -30.34
N GLN A 377 -7.67 -9.89 -29.18
CA GLN A 377 -8.76 -8.93 -28.98
C GLN A 377 -8.23 -7.50 -28.91
N ASN A 378 -7.61 -7.04 -30.01
CA ASN A 378 -6.88 -5.77 -30.06
C ASN A 378 -7.75 -4.54 -29.73
N ASP A 379 -9.02 -4.53 -30.11
CA ASP A 379 -9.93 -3.41 -29.80
C ASP A 379 -10.16 -3.28 -28.30
N GLN A 380 -10.36 -4.40 -27.59
CA GLN A 380 -10.47 -4.41 -26.13
C GLN A 380 -9.15 -4.05 -25.45
N ALA A 381 -8.00 -4.50 -26.00
CA ALA A 381 -6.70 -4.11 -25.48
C ALA A 381 -6.47 -2.59 -25.58
N ILE A 382 -6.81 -1.98 -26.72
CA ILE A 382 -6.74 -0.53 -26.92
C ILE A 382 -7.68 0.20 -25.93
N ALA A 383 -8.90 -0.30 -25.74
CA ALA A 383 -9.84 0.27 -24.77
C ALA A 383 -9.30 0.22 -23.33
N ALA A 384 -8.69 -0.89 -22.93
CA ALA A 384 -8.05 -1.06 -21.62
C ALA A 384 -6.86 -0.09 -21.44
N TYR A 385 -5.98 0.05 -22.44
CA TYR A 385 -4.90 1.04 -22.38
C TYR A 385 -5.42 2.49 -22.35
N GLN A 386 -6.51 2.80 -23.06
CA GLN A 386 -7.13 4.13 -23.03
C GLN A 386 -7.71 4.44 -21.64
N ALA A 387 -8.33 3.45 -20.98
CA ALA A 387 -8.73 3.56 -19.59
C ALA A 387 -7.51 3.76 -18.66
N ALA A 388 -6.40 3.07 -18.94
CA ALA A 388 -5.16 3.20 -18.17
C ALA A 388 -4.56 4.61 -18.29
N VAL A 389 -4.58 5.23 -19.48
CA VAL A 389 -4.19 6.65 -19.68
C VAL A 389 -5.04 7.57 -18.81
N THR A 390 -6.36 7.33 -18.75
CA THR A 390 -7.28 8.15 -17.96
C THR A 390 -6.99 8.03 -16.47
N ALA A 391 -6.80 6.82 -15.96
CA ALA A 391 -6.45 6.57 -14.57
C ALA A 391 -5.06 7.12 -14.20
N ALA A 392 -4.07 6.95 -15.09
CA ALA A 392 -2.72 7.47 -14.88
C ALA A 392 -2.69 9.00 -14.81
N ARG A 393 -3.50 9.69 -15.62
CA ARG A 393 -3.67 11.15 -15.53
C ARG A 393 -4.29 11.59 -14.22
N ALA A 394 -5.35 10.89 -13.76
CA ALA A 394 -6.01 11.19 -12.50
C ALA A 394 -5.05 10.99 -11.30
N GLY A 395 -4.25 9.92 -11.31
CA GLY A 395 -3.26 9.64 -10.27
C GLY A 395 -1.91 10.34 -10.42
N GLY A 396 -1.70 11.16 -11.46
CA GLY A 396 -0.41 11.81 -11.73
C GLY A 396 0.74 10.86 -12.10
N ILE A 397 0.45 9.64 -12.57
CA ILE A 397 1.43 8.58 -12.87
C ILE A 397 1.92 8.71 -14.32
N ARG A 398 2.75 9.73 -14.56
CA ARG A 398 3.14 10.18 -15.91
C ARG A 398 3.91 9.14 -16.72
N ASP A 399 4.74 8.33 -16.08
CA ASP A 399 5.49 7.25 -16.75
C ASP A 399 4.56 6.16 -17.31
N ARG A 400 3.52 5.80 -16.55
CA ARG A 400 2.50 4.84 -16.99
C ARG A 400 1.55 5.42 -18.03
N GLU A 401 1.23 6.72 -17.95
CA GLU A 401 0.48 7.42 -19.00
C GLU A 401 1.20 7.29 -20.36
N ALA A 402 2.50 7.62 -20.39
CA ALA A 402 3.31 7.52 -21.60
C ALA A 402 3.39 6.08 -22.13
N LEU A 403 3.55 5.11 -21.22
CA LEU A 403 3.62 3.70 -21.59
C LEU A 403 2.31 3.18 -22.19
N ALA A 404 1.15 3.57 -21.65
CA ALA A 404 -0.14 3.14 -22.21
C ALA A 404 -0.34 3.70 -23.62
N LEU A 405 0.01 4.98 -23.86
CA LEU A 405 -0.01 5.61 -25.18
C LEU A 405 0.93 4.90 -26.17
N ASP A 406 2.15 4.56 -25.75
CA ASP A 406 3.15 3.82 -26.52
C ASP A 406 2.67 2.40 -26.90
N ARG A 407 2.01 1.69 -25.97
CA ARG A 407 1.40 0.38 -26.23
C ARG A 407 0.26 0.46 -27.25
N MET A 408 -0.64 1.46 -27.13
CA MET A 408 -1.69 1.71 -28.12
C MET A 408 -1.10 2.03 -29.50
N ALA A 409 -0.08 2.91 -29.55
CA ALA A 409 0.60 3.26 -30.79
C ALA A 409 1.20 2.03 -31.49
N SER A 410 1.79 1.13 -30.70
CA SER A 410 2.35 -0.13 -31.19
C SER A 410 1.28 -1.07 -31.76
N LEU A 411 0.09 -1.14 -31.14
CA LEU A 411 -1.05 -1.92 -31.64
C LEU A 411 -1.59 -1.37 -32.97
N TYR A 412 -1.80 -0.05 -33.08
CA TYR A 412 -2.20 0.57 -34.35
C TYR A 412 -1.18 0.34 -35.46
N ARG A 413 0.12 0.44 -35.13
CA ARG A 413 1.20 0.15 -36.08
C ARG A 413 1.16 -1.30 -36.57
N GLN A 414 0.91 -2.26 -35.67
CA GLN A 414 0.76 -3.68 -36.04
C GLN A 414 -0.46 -3.92 -36.93
N ALA A 415 -1.55 -3.17 -36.71
CA ALA A 415 -2.74 -3.18 -37.56
C ALA A 415 -2.54 -2.47 -38.93
N GLY A 416 -1.42 -1.78 -39.13
CA GLY A 416 -1.11 -1.02 -40.34
C GLY A 416 -1.67 0.41 -40.36
N ASP A 417 -2.31 0.85 -39.28
CA ASP A 417 -2.80 2.22 -39.12
C ASP A 417 -1.65 3.14 -38.63
N ASN A 418 -0.80 3.53 -39.58
CA ASN A 418 0.37 4.36 -39.33
C ASN A 418 0.00 5.77 -38.83
N GLU A 419 -1.16 6.30 -39.22
CA GLU A 419 -1.61 7.63 -38.81
C GLU A 419 -2.00 7.66 -37.33
N GLN A 420 -2.79 6.67 -36.88
CA GLN A 420 -3.12 6.55 -35.45
C GLN A 420 -1.88 6.24 -34.62
N ALA A 421 -1.03 5.32 -35.09
CA ALA A 421 0.22 5.01 -34.41
C ALA A 421 1.08 6.27 -34.20
N LEU A 422 1.27 7.08 -35.24
CA LEU A 422 2.01 8.33 -35.19
C LEU A 422 1.38 9.33 -34.19
N THR A 423 0.05 9.41 -34.16
CA THR A 423 -0.69 10.27 -33.23
C THR A 423 -0.39 9.93 -31.76
N TYR A 424 -0.45 8.65 -31.39
CA TYR A 424 -0.19 8.23 -30.01
C TYR A 424 1.29 8.32 -29.63
N PHE A 425 2.22 7.98 -30.54
CA PHE A 425 3.65 8.18 -30.30
C PHE A 425 4.01 9.65 -30.04
N ARG A 426 3.41 10.58 -30.78
CA ARG A 426 3.59 12.04 -30.56
C ARG A 426 3.05 12.51 -29.21
N GLN A 427 2.02 11.85 -28.67
CA GLN A 427 1.54 12.13 -27.32
C GLN A 427 2.48 11.56 -26.24
N ALA A 428 3.04 10.36 -26.45
CA ALA A 428 3.92 9.70 -25.50
C ALA A 428 5.31 10.37 -25.37
N LEU A 429 5.89 10.81 -26.49
CA LEU A 429 7.25 11.37 -26.54
C LEU A 429 7.52 12.53 -25.55
N PRO A 430 6.71 13.61 -25.50
CA PRO A 430 6.97 14.72 -24.58
C PRO A 430 6.87 14.27 -23.12
N ILE A 431 6.04 13.26 -22.82
CA ILE A 431 5.91 12.72 -21.47
C ILE A 431 7.16 11.92 -21.10
N TYR A 432 7.64 11.02 -21.96
CA TYR A 432 8.89 10.29 -21.74
C TYR A 432 10.08 11.23 -21.53
N THR A 433 10.13 12.33 -22.29
CA THR A 433 11.16 13.36 -22.12
C THR A 433 11.05 14.04 -20.76
N ALA A 434 9.84 14.43 -20.35
CA ALA A 434 9.59 15.12 -19.09
C ALA A 434 9.89 14.24 -17.85
N VAL A 435 9.61 12.94 -17.91
CA VAL A 435 9.91 11.99 -16.82
C VAL A 435 11.36 11.48 -16.85
N GLY A 436 12.19 11.95 -17.80
CA GLY A 436 13.59 11.57 -17.90
C GLY A 436 13.87 10.16 -18.44
N ASN A 437 12.89 9.50 -19.08
CA ASN A 437 13.08 8.18 -19.68
C ASN A 437 13.67 8.30 -21.09
N THR A 438 14.98 8.60 -21.16
CA THR A 438 15.69 8.90 -22.40
C THR A 438 15.68 7.74 -23.40
N SER A 439 15.86 6.50 -22.93
CA SER A 439 15.84 5.31 -23.79
C SER A 439 14.52 5.13 -24.53
N ARG A 440 13.38 5.30 -23.83
CA ARG A 440 12.07 5.24 -24.48
C ARG A 440 11.80 6.45 -25.37
N ALA A 441 12.21 7.64 -24.95
CA ALA A 441 12.09 8.84 -25.78
C ALA A 441 12.83 8.70 -27.12
N GLU A 442 14.06 8.17 -27.11
CA GLU A 442 14.86 7.90 -28.32
C GLU A 442 14.20 6.87 -29.23
N ASN A 443 13.72 5.76 -28.65
CA ASN A 443 13.02 4.70 -29.40
C ASN A 443 11.73 5.22 -30.05
N VAL A 444 10.95 6.02 -29.33
CA VAL A 444 9.73 6.64 -29.86
C VAL A 444 10.08 7.65 -30.94
N THR A 445 11.13 8.46 -30.78
CA THR A 445 11.59 9.43 -31.79
C THR A 445 11.95 8.74 -33.11
N SER A 446 12.79 7.71 -33.07
CA SER A 446 13.17 6.91 -34.26
C SER A 446 11.96 6.19 -34.89
N THR A 447 10.95 5.86 -34.09
CA THR A 447 9.71 5.26 -34.61
C THR A 447 8.83 6.30 -35.30
N ILE A 448 8.71 7.50 -34.73
CA ILE A 448 7.99 8.63 -35.34
C ILE A 448 8.58 8.97 -36.71
N GLU A 449 9.90 9.13 -36.83
CA GLU A 449 10.57 9.45 -38.10
C GLU A 449 10.26 8.41 -39.19
N ARG A 450 10.26 7.12 -38.83
CA ARG A 450 9.91 6.04 -39.76
C ARG A 450 8.44 6.07 -40.15
N LEU A 451 7.53 6.32 -39.20
CA LEU A 451 6.10 6.39 -39.47
C LEU A 451 5.75 7.61 -40.32
N GLU A 452 6.41 8.76 -40.13
CA GLU A 452 6.20 9.96 -40.95
C GLU A 452 6.50 9.68 -42.43
N ILE A 453 7.58 8.95 -42.72
CA ILE A 453 7.92 8.53 -44.09
C ILE A 453 6.83 7.61 -44.66
N LEU A 454 6.33 6.66 -43.86
CA LEU A 454 5.30 5.72 -44.31
C LEU A 454 3.97 6.43 -44.57
N VAL A 455 3.52 7.28 -43.64
CA VAL A 455 2.30 8.09 -43.78
C VAL A 455 2.38 8.98 -45.00
N GLU A 456 3.50 9.69 -45.21
CA GLU A 456 3.66 10.53 -46.40
C GLU A 456 3.71 9.70 -47.69
N ARG A 457 4.36 8.53 -47.67
CA ARG A 457 4.34 7.62 -48.83
C ARG A 457 2.93 7.15 -49.16
N ASP A 458 2.15 6.76 -48.15
CA ASP A 458 0.80 6.25 -48.32
C ASP A 458 -0.15 7.38 -48.78
N ARG A 459 0.04 8.61 -48.28
CA ARG A 459 -0.65 9.82 -48.78
C ARG A 459 -0.33 10.09 -50.25
N LEU A 460 0.94 10.11 -50.63
CA LEU A 460 1.36 10.33 -52.02
C LEU A 460 0.84 9.23 -52.96
N ALA A 461 0.77 7.98 -52.49
CA ALA A 461 0.23 6.87 -53.28
C ALA A 461 -1.24 7.06 -53.67
N GLN A 462 -2.02 7.83 -52.91
CA GLN A 462 -3.43 8.12 -53.22
C GLN A 462 -3.60 9.18 -54.32
N ILE A 463 -2.57 9.99 -54.58
CA ILE A 463 -2.62 11.05 -55.60
C ILE A 463 -2.22 10.43 -56.94
N THR A 464 -3.19 10.18 -57.81
CA THR A 464 -2.97 9.56 -59.14
C THR A 464 -3.13 10.51 -60.32
N GLU A 465 -3.61 11.73 -60.05
CA GLU A 465 -3.77 12.77 -61.05
C GLU A 465 -2.40 13.27 -61.52
N ASN A 466 -2.22 13.38 -62.84
CA ASN A 466 -0.99 13.90 -63.42
C ASN A 466 -0.78 15.37 -63.06
N GLY A 467 0.46 15.74 -62.81
CA GLY A 467 0.84 17.10 -62.44
C GLY A 467 1.83 17.13 -61.29
N PHE A 468 2.07 18.33 -60.77
CA PHE A 468 2.95 18.56 -59.63
C PHE A 468 2.15 18.53 -58.33
N VAL A 469 2.68 17.82 -57.34
CA VAL A 469 2.26 17.89 -55.93
C VAL A 469 3.18 18.82 -55.16
N GLU A 470 4.49 18.70 -55.39
CA GLU A 470 5.49 19.65 -54.90
C GLU A 470 6.50 19.97 -56.02
N PRO A 471 6.93 21.22 -56.19
CA PRO A 471 6.45 22.40 -55.49
C PRO A 471 5.00 22.78 -55.87
N THR A 472 4.30 23.49 -54.98
CA THR A 472 2.94 24.01 -55.22
C THR A 472 2.97 25.35 -55.96
N GLU A 473 1.84 25.76 -56.54
CA GLU A 473 1.72 27.03 -57.28
C GLU A 473 2.16 28.23 -56.43
N GLY A 474 3.08 29.03 -56.98
CA GLY A 474 3.64 30.22 -56.34
C GLY A 474 4.67 29.93 -55.24
N GLN A 475 5.02 28.67 -54.98
CA GLN A 475 5.93 28.33 -53.89
C GLN A 475 7.31 28.96 -54.09
N THR A 476 7.82 29.58 -53.03
CA THR A 476 9.20 30.07 -52.99
C THR A 476 10.12 28.92 -52.64
N VAL A 477 11.16 28.71 -53.44
CA VAL A 477 12.09 27.58 -53.34
C VAL A 477 13.53 28.06 -53.36
N SER A 478 14.41 27.36 -52.65
CA SER A 478 15.84 27.67 -52.56
C SER A 478 16.63 26.39 -52.31
N GLY A 479 17.90 26.37 -52.74
CA GLY A 479 18.76 25.19 -52.62
C GLY A 479 18.29 24.01 -53.46
N THR A 480 18.48 22.78 -52.96
CA THR A 480 18.02 21.56 -53.63
C THR A 480 16.62 21.18 -53.14
N ILE A 481 15.64 21.19 -54.04
CA ILE A 481 14.27 20.78 -53.74
C ILE A 481 13.91 19.47 -54.45
N ALA A 482 12.95 18.74 -53.90
CA ALA A 482 12.32 17.62 -54.58
C ALA A 482 11.19 18.13 -55.49
N ILE A 483 11.06 17.52 -56.65
CA ILE A 483 9.87 17.65 -57.50
C ILE A 483 9.07 16.35 -57.35
N ILE A 484 7.89 16.47 -56.75
CA ILE A 484 6.95 15.37 -56.49
C ILE A 484 5.74 15.55 -57.39
N GLY A 485 5.31 14.49 -58.05
CA GLY A 485 4.15 14.54 -58.95
C GLY A 485 3.80 13.18 -59.52
N ALA A 486 2.66 13.10 -60.19
CA ALA A 486 2.23 11.93 -60.96
C ALA A 486 2.37 12.22 -62.46
N ALA A 487 2.74 11.20 -63.23
CA ALA A 487 3.01 11.31 -64.66
C ALA A 487 2.78 9.97 -65.34
N ASN A 488 1.55 9.71 -65.74
CA ASN A 488 1.08 8.45 -66.28
C ASN A 488 0.05 8.65 -67.40
N HIS A 489 -0.04 7.70 -68.32
CA HIS A 489 -1.06 7.66 -69.35
C HIS A 489 -1.23 6.21 -69.85
N PRO A 490 -2.42 5.76 -70.29
CA PRO A 490 -2.57 4.40 -70.83
C PRO A 490 -1.63 4.07 -72.01
N ALA A 491 -1.33 5.09 -72.83
CA ALA A 491 -0.38 5.02 -73.93
C ALA A 491 0.97 5.69 -73.59
N PHE A 492 1.45 5.57 -72.34
CA PHE A 492 2.66 6.25 -71.86
C PHE A 492 3.92 5.83 -72.62
N GLU A 493 4.71 6.81 -73.06
CA GLU A 493 6.04 6.61 -73.67
C GLU A 493 7.15 7.15 -72.75
N LYS A 494 6.98 8.38 -72.27
CA LYS A 494 7.92 9.05 -71.35
C LYS A 494 7.26 10.26 -70.70
N TRP A 495 7.84 10.75 -69.61
CA TRP A 495 7.60 12.11 -69.15
C TRP A 495 8.90 12.91 -69.14
N GLN A 496 8.79 14.23 -69.29
CA GLN A 496 9.90 15.17 -69.25
C GLN A 496 9.53 16.38 -68.38
N ILE A 497 10.47 16.84 -67.58
CA ILE A 497 10.36 18.07 -66.80
C ILE A 497 11.36 19.09 -67.33
N ASP A 498 10.86 20.29 -67.59
CA ASP A 498 11.65 21.46 -67.98
C ASP A 498 11.36 22.63 -67.05
N LEU A 499 12.35 23.50 -66.85
CA LEU A 499 12.19 24.79 -66.19
C LEU A 499 12.19 25.90 -67.25
N LEU A 500 11.09 26.63 -67.36
CA LEU A 500 10.95 27.78 -68.26
C LEU A 500 11.46 29.02 -67.53
N LEU A 501 12.63 29.52 -67.95
CA LEU A 501 13.23 30.70 -67.34
C LEU A 501 12.41 31.95 -67.64
N ASN A 502 12.16 32.78 -66.63
CA ASN A 502 11.26 33.93 -66.70
C ASN A 502 9.89 33.64 -67.35
N GLN A 503 9.39 32.41 -67.19
CA GLN A 503 8.13 31.94 -67.80
C GLN A 503 8.13 31.96 -69.34
N ASP A 504 9.30 31.97 -69.98
CA ASP A 504 9.47 31.98 -71.43
C ASP A 504 9.61 30.55 -71.98
N GLU A 505 8.66 30.12 -72.82
CA GLU A 505 8.68 28.81 -73.49
C GLU A 505 9.91 28.60 -74.39
N GLY A 506 10.49 29.69 -74.91
CA GLY A 506 11.71 29.67 -75.71
C GLY A 506 12.99 29.43 -74.89
N GLN A 507 12.90 29.52 -73.55
CA GLN A 507 14.01 29.36 -72.61
C GLN A 507 13.81 28.14 -71.69
N ALA A 508 13.35 27.03 -72.27
CA ALA A 508 13.18 25.77 -71.54
C ALA A 508 14.54 25.13 -71.21
N THR A 509 14.83 25.00 -69.92
CA THR A 509 15.99 24.26 -69.42
C THR A 509 15.59 22.86 -69.00
N PHE A 510 16.23 21.85 -69.58
CA PHE A 510 15.98 20.45 -69.24
C PHE A 510 16.32 20.14 -67.77
N ILE A 511 15.37 19.51 -67.06
CA ILE A 511 15.57 19.05 -65.67
C ILE A 511 15.70 17.54 -65.61
N ALA A 512 14.71 16.80 -66.13
CA ALA A 512 14.67 15.36 -66.03
C ALA A 512 13.80 14.70 -67.10
N LEU A 513 14.09 13.43 -67.41
CA LEU A 513 13.27 12.58 -68.26
C LEU A 513 13.33 11.15 -67.78
N ARG A 514 12.17 10.47 -67.72
CA ARG A 514 12.10 9.02 -67.51
C ARG A 514 11.11 8.35 -68.46
N ARG A 515 11.44 7.11 -68.81
CA ARG A 515 10.62 6.19 -69.61
C ARG A 515 9.88 5.17 -68.74
N ARG A 516 9.64 5.51 -67.48
CA ARG A 516 8.80 4.74 -66.56
C ARG A 516 7.70 5.66 -66.05
N PRO A 517 6.43 5.24 -66.08
CA PRO A 517 5.34 6.07 -65.58
C PRO A 517 5.45 6.26 -64.07
N ALA A 518 5.02 7.41 -63.59
CA ALA A 518 4.72 7.67 -62.18
C ALA A 518 3.20 7.55 -62.02
N THR A 519 2.73 6.34 -61.69
CA THR A 519 1.30 6.00 -61.62
C THR A 519 0.56 6.68 -60.47
N SER A 520 1.30 7.13 -59.47
CA SER A 520 0.87 7.99 -58.37
C SER A 520 1.99 8.99 -58.06
N ALA A 521 1.69 9.97 -57.20
CA ALA A 521 2.64 10.99 -56.82
C ALA A 521 3.89 10.35 -56.22
N THR A 522 5.03 10.70 -56.79
CA THR A 522 6.34 10.22 -56.35
C THR A 522 7.38 11.27 -56.65
N ARG A 523 8.59 11.10 -56.12
CA ARG A 523 9.71 11.97 -56.47
C ARG A 523 10.09 11.74 -57.94
N LEU A 524 9.76 12.71 -58.79
CA LEU A 524 10.09 12.72 -60.21
C LEU A 524 11.55 13.12 -60.42
N ALA A 525 11.99 14.20 -59.78
CA ALA A 525 13.34 14.76 -59.92
C ALA A 525 13.77 15.52 -58.66
N ASN A 526 15.05 15.92 -58.60
CA ASN A 526 15.54 16.96 -57.69
C ASN A 526 15.96 18.17 -58.53
N LEU A 527 15.58 19.37 -58.11
CA LEU A 527 15.97 20.62 -58.74
C LEU A 527 16.96 21.36 -57.83
N ASP A 528 18.19 21.53 -58.30
CA ASP A 528 19.19 22.37 -57.66
C ASP A 528 18.99 23.81 -58.14
N THR A 529 18.23 24.59 -57.37
CA THR A 529 17.80 25.94 -57.75
C THR A 529 18.95 26.94 -57.80
N THR A 530 20.10 26.64 -57.17
CA THR A 530 21.30 27.50 -57.16
C THR A 530 21.93 27.72 -58.54
N ARG A 531 21.54 26.89 -59.52
CA ARG A 531 22.01 26.94 -60.90
C ARG A 531 21.21 27.91 -61.78
N TYR A 532 20.16 28.50 -61.25
CA TYR A 532 19.20 29.32 -61.99
C TYR A 532 19.09 30.72 -61.36
N PRO A 533 18.78 31.76 -62.16
CA PRO A 533 18.61 33.11 -61.64
C PRO A 533 17.48 33.18 -60.61
N ASN A 534 17.58 34.11 -59.67
CA ASN A 534 16.46 34.40 -58.77
C ASN A 534 15.33 35.09 -59.56
N GLY A 535 14.08 34.73 -59.26
CA GLY A 535 12.90 35.21 -59.99
C GLY A 535 11.80 34.17 -60.14
N THR A 536 10.73 34.54 -60.84
CA THR A 536 9.59 33.63 -61.10
C THR A 536 9.86 32.81 -62.36
N HIS A 537 9.71 31.49 -62.23
CA HIS A 537 9.92 30.50 -63.27
C HIS A 537 8.75 29.53 -63.33
N THR A 538 8.58 28.83 -64.44
CA THR A 538 7.52 27.81 -64.58
C THR A 538 8.15 26.43 -64.74
N LEU A 539 7.81 25.50 -63.86
CA LEU A 539 8.07 24.08 -64.09
C LEU A 539 7.01 23.54 -65.03
N ARG A 540 7.45 22.85 -66.08
CA ARG A 540 6.58 22.18 -67.05
C ARG A 540 6.83 20.68 -67.00
N LEU A 541 5.79 19.90 -66.71
CA LEU A 541 5.77 18.45 -66.84
C LEU A 541 5.03 18.10 -68.13
N ARG A 542 5.72 17.44 -69.06
CA ARG A 542 5.14 16.92 -70.29
C ARG A 542 5.03 15.40 -70.22
N VAL A 543 3.81 14.86 -70.30
CA VAL A 543 3.54 13.42 -70.37
C VAL A 543 3.33 13.05 -71.85
N VAL A 544 4.30 12.35 -72.43
CA VAL A 544 4.33 12.00 -73.85
C VAL A 544 3.76 10.61 -74.05
N ARG A 545 2.91 10.48 -75.07
CA ARG A 545 2.21 9.27 -75.47
C ARG A 545 2.97 8.56 -76.60
N SER A 546 2.68 7.29 -76.85
CA SER A 546 3.33 6.47 -77.89
C SER A 546 3.02 6.93 -79.32
N ASP A 547 1.98 7.73 -79.52
CA ASP A 547 1.66 8.41 -80.78
C ASP A 547 2.37 9.78 -80.94
N PHE A 548 3.28 10.11 -80.01
CA PHE A 548 4.01 11.37 -79.90
C PHE A 548 3.18 12.61 -79.54
N ASN A 549 1.87 12.47 -79.28
CA ASN A 549 1.09 13.52 -78.64
C ASN A 549 1.44 13.63 -77.15
N TYR A 550 1.09 14.73 -76.51
CA TYR A 550 1.44 14.95 -75.10
C TYR A 550 0.41 15.81 -74.36
N ASP A 551 0.37 15.63 -73.04
CA ASP A 551 -0.32 16.51 -72.09
C ASP A 551 0.73 17.31 -71.30
N GLU A 552 0.43 18.55 -70.98
CA GLU A 552 1.32 19.43 -70.21
C GLU A 552 0.67 19.93 -68.93
N TYR A 553 1.47 19.96 -67.88
CA TYR A 553 1.10 20.43 -66.56
C TYR A 553 2.15 21.46 -66.13
N PHE A 554 1.69 22.56 -65.54
CA PHE A 554 2.53 23.70 -65.21
C PHE A 554 2.38 24.05 -63.73
N VAL A 555 3.49 24.46 -63.12
CA VAL A 555 3.46 25.11 -61.80
C VAL A 555 4.46 26.26 -61.78
N ASN A 556 4.02 27.43 -61.33
CA ASN A 556 4.90 28.57 -61.16
C ASN A 556 5.62 28.48 -59.81
N ILE A 557 6.91 28.77 -59.80
CA ILE A 557 7.75 28.81 -58.61
C ILE A 557 8.57 30.09 -58.58
N THR A 558 8.92 30.55 -57.38
CA THR A 558 9.84 31.68 -57.20
C THR A 558 11.16 31.15 -56.65
N ILE A 559 12.24 31.26 -57.43
CA ILE A 559 13.59 30.90 -56.97
C ILE A 559 14.17 32.09 -56.20
N ALA A 560 14.57 31.86 -54.96
CA ALA A 560 15.19 32.84 -54.07
C ALA A 560 16.38 32.20 -53.32
N ASN A 561 17.49 32.00 -54.03
CA ASN A 561 18.75 31.49 -53.45
C ASN A 561 19.52 32.53 -52.67
#